data_AF-A0ABD0Q7R1-F1
#
_entry.id   AF-A0ABD0Q7R1-F1
#
_cell.length_a   1.000
_cell.length_b   1.000
_cell.length_c   1.000
_cell.angle_alpha   90.00
_cell.angle_beta   90.00
_cell.angle_gamma   90.00
#
_symmetry.space_group_name_H-M   'P 1'
#
loop_
_entity.id
_entity.type
_entity.pdbx_description
1 polymer ?
#
loop_
_entity_poly.entity_id
_entity_poly.type
_entity_poly.pdbx_seq_one_letter_code
_entity_poly.pdbx_strand_id
1 'polypeptide(L)' 'LRQAPVAVKFVTNTTKECKRTLFERLRRLNFDLQEQEIFTSLTAVRNLLEQRAVRPLLLVEDSALEDFT' A
#
# COMPACT_ATOMS: atom_id res chain seq x y z
N LEU A 1 15.12 -9.68 -12.44
CA LEU A 1 14.62 -8.36 -12.00
C LEU A 1 15.43 -7.80 -10.85
N ARG A 2 15.58 -8.51 -9.72
CA ARG A 2 16.37 -8.02 -8.58
C ARG A 2 17.86 -7.75 -8.87
N GLN A 3 18.43 -8.42 -9.86
CA GLN A 3 19.81 -8.21 -10.32
C GLN A 3 19.95 -7.08 -11.36
N ALA A 4 18.84 -6.53 -11.88
CA ALA A 4 18.89 -5.45 -12.85
C ALA A 4 19.06 -4.10 -12.12
N PRO A 5 19.77 -3.11 -12.70
CA PRO A 5 19.97 -1.79 -12.09
C PRO A 5 18.72 -0.91 -12.24
N VAL A 6 17.56 -1.41 -11.83
CA VAL A 6 16.26 -0.74 -11.92
C VAL A 6 15.52 -0.82 -10.59
N ALA A 7 14.85 0.27 -10.23
CA ALA A 7 13.93 0.26 -9.10
C ALA A 7 12.66 -0.52 -9.47
N VAL A 8 12.17 -1.36 -8.56
CA VAL A 8 10.94 -2.14 -8.74
C VAL A 8 9.91 -1.66 -7.74
N LYS A 9 8.65 -1.52 -8.19
CA LYS A 9 7.52 -1.17 -7.33
C LYS A 9 6.35 -2.10 -7.60
N PHE A 10 5.75 -2.62 -6.53
CA PHE A 10 4.55 -3.43 -6.56
C PHE A 10 3.34 -2.50 -6.49
N VAL A 11 2.53 -2.49 -7.56
CA VAL A 11 1.34 -1.63 -7.67
C VAL A 11 0.07 -2.48 -7.71
N THR A 12 -0.94 -2.10 -6.95
CA THR A 12 -2.24 -2.80 -6.95
C THR A 12 -3.41 -1.90 -6.56
N ASN A 13 -4.57 -2.15 -7.15
CA ASN A 13 -5.82 -1.44 -6.90
C ASN A 13 -6.67 -2.16 -5.82
N THR A 14 -6.09 -2.45 -4.67
CA THR A 14 -6.83 -3.04 -3.54
C THR A 14 -7.48 -1.96 -2.66
N THR A 15 -8.73 -2.19 -2.26
CA THR A 15 -9.47 -1.34 -1.33
C THR A 15 -9.82 -2.05 -0.02
N LYS A 16 -9.38 -3.30 0.14
CA LYS A 16 -9.85 -4.21 1.20
C LYS A 16 -8.86 -4.38 2.35
N GLU A 17 -7.58 -4.50 2.03
CA GLU A 17 -6.53 -4.78 3.01
C GLU A 17 -5.52 -3.63 3.07
N CYS A 18 -4.97 -3.37 4.25
CA CYS A 18 -3.87 -2.42 4.43
C CYS A 18 -2.59 -2.91 3.76
N LYS A 19 -1.66 -1.96 3.59
CA LYS A 19 -0.36 -2.21 3.00
C LYS A 19 0.44 -3.31 3.74
N ARG A 20 0.37 -3.33 5.07
CA ARG A 20 1.08 -4.31 5.91
C ARG A 20 0.59 -5.74 5.67
N THR A 21 -0.73 -5.96 5.62
CA THR A 21 -1.30 -7.30 5.34
C THR A 21 -0.87 -7.81 3.96
N LEU A 22 -0.87 -6.95 2.95
CA LEU A 22 -0.36 -7.29 1.62
C LEU A 22 1.14 -7.64 1.66
N PHE A 23 1.94 -6.86 2.39
CA PHE A 23 3.38 -7.12 2.57
C PHE A 23 3.64 -8.50 3.20
N GLU A 24 2.96 -8.80 4.32
CA GLU A 24 3.09 -10.08 5.01
C GLU A 24 2.69 -11.25 4.09
N ARG A 25 1.61 -11.09 3.30
CA ARG A 25 1.18 -12.11 2.35
C ARG A 25 2.22 -12.35 1.25
N LEU A 26 2.80 -11.29 0.68
CA LEU A 26 3.84 -11.40 -0.34
C LEU A 26 5.12 -12.06 0.21
N ARG A 27 5.53 -11.73 1.45
CA ARG A 27 6.66 -12.42 2.09
C ARG A 27 6.38 -13.91 2.31
N ARG A 28 5.15 -14.29 2.72
CA ARG A 28 4.77 -15.71 2.86
C ARG A 28 4.82 -16.48 1.54
N LEU A 29 4.68 -15.78 0.41
CA LEU A 29 4.85 -16.33 -0.93
C LEU A 29 6.30 -16.30 -1.42
N ASN A 30 7.27 -16.04 -0.53
CA ASN A 30 8.70 -15.95 -0.82
C ASN A 30 9.08 -14.84 -1.81
N PHE A 31 8.28 -13.77 -1.91
CA PHE A 31 8.72 -12.57 -2.62
C PHE A 31 9.81 -11.88 -1.80
N ASP A 32 10.93 -11.61 -2.45
CA ASP A 32 11.95 -10.69 -1.96
C ASP A 32 11.49 -9.27 -2.25
N LEU A 33 11.00 -8.57 -1.23
CA LEU A 33 10.55 -7.19 -1.30
C LEU A 33 10.65 -6.49 0.06
N GLN A 34 10.66 -5.16 0.01
CA GLN A 34 10.54 -4.27 1.17
C GLN A 34 9.18 -3.57 1.15
N GLU A 35 8.67 -3.19 2.33
CA GLU A 35 7.33 -2.61 2.44
C GLU A 35 7.18 -1.30 1.65
N GLN A 36 8.22 -0.46 1.59
CA GLN A 36 8.23 0.77 0.78
C GLN A 36 8.11 0.53 -0.73
N GLU A 37 8.38 -0.69 -1.20
CA GLU A 37 8.21 -1.06 -2.60
C GLU A 37 6.75 -1.32 -2.96
N ILE A 38 5.83 -1.35 -1.98
CA ILE A 38 4.40 -1.53 -2.21
C ILE A 38 3.71 -0.16 -2.32
N PHE A 39 2.87 -0.01 -3.33
CA PHE A 39 2.02 1.15 -3.54
C PHE A 39 0.60 0.71 -3.90
N THR A 40 -0.35 0.96 -3.01
CA THR A 40 -1.76 0.57 -3.19
C THR A 40 -2.61 1.78 -3.60
N SER A 41 -3.83 1.54 -4.08
CA SER A 41 -4.83 2.61 -4.22
C SER A 41 -5.09 3.34 -2.89
N LEU A 42 -5.05 2.65 -1.74
CA LEU A 42 -5.19 3.29 -0.43
C LEU A 42 -4.00 4.20 -0.10
N THR A 43 -2.77 3.79 -0.42
CA THR A 43 -1.58 4.65 -0.30
C THR A 43 -1.73 5.91 -1.16
N ALA A 44 -2.23 5.77 -2.39
CA ALA A 44 -2.46 6.91 -3.27
C ALA A 44 -3.51 7.88 -2.70
N VAL A 45 -4.61 7.36 -2.15
CA VAL A 45 -5.64 8.18 -1.49
C VAL A 45 -5.06 8.88 -0.28
N ARG A 46 -4.39 8.17 0.64
CA ARG A 46 -3.73 8.74 1.82
C ARG A 46 -2.83 9.92 1.44
N ASN A 47 -1.92 9.71 0.48
CA ASN A 47 -1.01 10.76 0.01
C ASN A 47 -1.77 11.98 -0.53
N LEU A 48 -2.88 11.77 -1.24
CA LEU A 48 -3.71 12.86 -1.76
C LEU A 48 -4.42 13.62 -0.64
N LEU A 49 -4.87 12.94 0.41
CA LEU A 49 -5.50 13.58 1.58
C LEU A 49 -4.49 14.43 2.33
N GLU A 50 -3.27 13.93 2.54
CA GLU A 50 -2.16 14.68 3.15
C GLU A 50 -1.82 15.93 2.33
N GLN A 51 -1.69 15.79 1.00
CA GLN A 51 -1.41 16.92 0.10
C GLN A 51 -2.51 17.99 0.07
N ARG A 52 -3.78 17.57 0.21
CA ARG A 52 -4.93 18.48 0.16
C ARG A 52 -5.35 19.02 1.52
N ALA A 53 -4.80 18.49 2.61
CA ALA A 53 -5.17 18.84 3.99
C ALA A 53 -6.69 18.76 4.27
N VAL A 54 -7.34 17.69 3.78
CA VAL A 54 -8.78 17.45 3.95
C VAL A 54 -9.05 16.29 4.90
N ARG A 55 -10.25 16.26 5.50
CA ARG A 55 -10.73 15.19 6.38
C ARG A 55 -11.97 14.53 5.77
N PRO A 56 -11.81 13.54 4.89
CA PRO A 56 -12.94 12.87 4.25
C PRO A 56 -13.67 11.96 5.24
N LEU A 57 -14.93 11.64 4.93
CA LEU A 57 -15.59 10.48 5.51
C LEU A 57 -14.98 9.22 4.88
N LEU A 58 -14.28 8.41 5.69
CA LEU A 58 -13.67 7.16 5.23
C LEU A 58 -14.71 6.04 5.25
N LEU A 59 -15.20 5.68 4.07
CA LEU A 59 -16.07 4.52 3.85
C LEU A 59 -15.23 3.36 3.29
N VAL A 60 -14.40 2.76 4.14
CA VAL A 60 -13.48 1.69 3.79
C VAL A 60 -13.68 0.50 4.73
N GLU A 61 -13.16 -0.68 4.35
CA GLU A 61 -13.15 -1.84 5.25
C GLU A 61 -12.29 -1.56 6.49
N ASP A 62 -12.61 -2.15 7.64
CA ASP A 62 -11.89 -1.91 8.90
C ASP A 62 -10.40 -2.22 8.78
N SER A 63 -10.05 -3.26 8.03
CA SER A 63 -8.66 -3.64 7.72
C SER A 63 -7.89 -2.61 6.91
N ALA A 64 -8.58 -1.71 6.19
CA ALA A 64 -7.96 -0.64 5.41
C ALA A 64 -7.72 0.63 6.24
N LEU A 65 -8.37 0.79 7.40
CA LEU A 65 -8.24 1.98 8.24
C LEU A 65 -6.81 2.19 8.76
N GLU A 66 -6.04 1.12 8.93
CA GLU A 66 -4.64 1.18 9.34
C GLU A 66 -3.79 2.08 8.42
N ASP A 67 -4.08 2.10 7.11
CA ASP A 67 -3.33 2.94 6.15
C ASP A 67 -3.61 4.45 6.34
N PHE A 68 -4.64 4.83 7.09
CA PHE A 68 -5.10 6.21 7.34
C PHE A 68 -4.86 6.69 8.78
N THR A 69 -4.16 5.89 9.60
CA THR A 69 -3.78 6.25 10.98
C THR A 69 -2.30 6.64 11.05
#